data_AF-A0A6B1IGI4-F1
#
_entry.id   AF-A0A6B1IGI4-F1
#
_cell.length_a   1.000
_cell.length_b   1.000
_cell.length_c   1.000
_cell.angle_alpha   90.00
_cell.angle_beta   90.00
_cell.angle_gamma   90.00
#
_symmetry.space_group_name_H-M   'P 1'
#
loop_
_entity.id
_entity.type
_entity.pdbx_description
1 polymer ?
#
loop_
_entity_poly.entity_id
_entity_poly.type
_entity_poly.pdbx_seq_one_letter_code
_entity_poly.pdbx_strand_id
1 'polypeptide(L)'
;MSSQEIEEATNAIRSHIVDFLTTLDDQMDEQRLSEIVESDGTLQSKNLGQTPERCVEDALIWPILETLGYEYTPRPYYPVGDSDEQPDFRIDNLSETVIGENKSVNNFETAQADIEGYLDSRRYEYGLSTDGFRWGMYAVEADDSGRANLLTVVEEQNIAPAVRRIARDQGLVSYTEELQENSTVEGVLGDFYQTFNHYGIRRAIGGLTEFYDLYLEVTTGNGEYQHLDVALVDAVEHPPDASQSEKLAFAVLLVDRLVFVKLLADRGILDRVALHAQWSEHNQGLNRFRGSFYSQYLQPLFYDALSSPKQQRDDELPEMFSDVPHLGGGLFEQILPGERAFDVPDSVMKPVLTQFIENEERTLVNEAAAGSILETYTEEFESRDLAGQMPQYYADIVDAYGAEIEYVESEIERTLRSFAATEAR
;
A
#
# COMPACT_ATOMS: atom_id res chain seq x y z
N MET A 1 -6.35 -1.04 -2.46
CA MET A 1 -6.49 -2.09 -1.44
C MET A 1 -7.72 -2.92 -1.73
N SER A 2 -7.59 -4.24 -1.63
CA SER A 2 -8.68 -5.16 -1.88
C SER A 2 -9.63 -5.36 -0.73
N SER A 3 -10.88 -5.72 -1.04
CA SER A 3 -11.81 -6.15 0.01
C SER A 3 -11.28 -7.38 0.74
N GLN A 4 -10.54 -8.24 0.05
CA GLN A 4 -9.89 -9.40 0.65
C GLN A 4 -8.70 -9.00 1.53
N GLU A 5 -7.83 -8.09 1.10
CA GLU A 5 -6.68 -7.58 1.85
C GLU A 5 -7.14 -6.83 3.09
N ILE A 6 -8.17 -5.98 2.96
CA ILE A 6 -8.74 -5.28 4.10
C ILE A 6 -9.41 -6.26 5.05
N GLU A 7 -10.11 -7.29 4.54
CA GLU A 7 -10.68 -8.35 5.37
C GLU A 7 -9.58 -9.17 6.06
N GLU A 8 -8.51 -9.55 5.37
CA GLU A 8 -7.36 -10.29 5.89
C GLU A 8 -6.62 -9.47 6.95
N ALA A 9 -6.34 -8.20 6.67
CA ALA A 9 -5.69 -7.29 7.61
C ALA A 9 -6.59 -7.00 8.82
N THR A 10 -7.90 -6.79 8.61
CA THR A 10 -8.87 -6.62 9.69
C THR A 10 -8.92 -7.87 10.57
N ASN A 11 -8.91 -9.06 9.98
CA ASN A 11 -8.86 -10.33 10.69
C ASN A 11 -7.53 -10.52 11.44
N ALA A 12 -6.40 -10.11 10.86
CA ALA A 12 -5.09 -10.14 11.50
C ALA A 12 -5.05 -9.20 12.71
N ILE A 13 -5.48 -7.94 12.57
CA ILE A 13 -5.58 -6.97 13.67
C ILE A 13 -6.49 -7.51 14.77
N ARG A 14 -7.64 -8.09 14.40
CA ARG A 14 -8.53 -8.76 15.35
C ARG A 14 -7.81 -9.89 16.10
N SER A 15 -7.02 -10.71 15.41
CA SER A 15 -6.23 -11.79 16.04
C SER A 15 -5.23 -11.23 17.05
N HIS A 16 -4.51 -10.17 16.70
CA HIS A 16 -3.56 -9.50 17.62
C HIS A 16 -4.26 -8.97 18.88
N ILE A 17 -5.46 -8.40 18.72
CA ILE A 17 -6.28 -7.97 19.87
C ILE A 17 -6.66 -9.16 20.75
N VAL A 18 -7.06 -10.29 20.17
CA VAL A 18 -7.39 -11.51 20.92
C VAL A 18 -6.18 -12.05 21.69
N ASP A 19 -5.02 -12.10 21.04
CA ASP A 19 -3.77 -12.57 21.66
C ASP A 19 -3.33 -11.65 22.80
N PHE A 20 -3.49 -10.33 22.63
CA PHE A 20 -3.27 -9.34 23.68
C PHE A 20 -4.22 -9.55 24.87
N LEU A 21 -5.53 -9.65 24.63
CA LEU A 21 -6.52 -9.86 25.69
C LEU A 21 -6.29 -11.17 26.45
N THR A 22 -5.93 -12.24 25.75
CA THR A 22 -5.59 -13.54 26.35
C THR A 22 -4.34 -13.41 27.23
N THR A 23 -3.32 -12.69 26.75
CA THR A 23 -2.09 -12.41 27.52
C THR A 23 -2.41 -11.66 28.81
N LEU A 24 -3.34 -10.70 28.76
CA LEU A 24 -3.76 -9.98 29.96
C LEU A 24 -4.54 -10.87 30.94
N ASP A 25 -5.50 -11.65 30.45
CA ASP A 25 -6.32 -12.58 31.28
C ASP A 25 -5.45 -13.62 32.02
N ASP A 26 -4.41 -14.13 31.37
CA ASP A 26 -3.45 -15.05 32.01
C ASP A 26 -2.64 -14.40 33.13
N GLN A 27 -2.53 -13.06 33.14
CA GLN A 27 -1.66 -12.29 34.04
C GLN A 27 -2.42 -11.52 35.12
N MET A 28 -3.74 -11.35 35.02
CA MET A 28 -4.54 -10.63 36.00
C MET A 28 -5.94 -11.21 36.18
N ASP A 29 -6.64 -10.82 37.25
CA ASP A 29 -8.01 -11.25 37.47
C ASP A 29 -9.02 -10.50 36.58
N GLU A 30 -10.20 -11.11 36.41
CA GLU A 30 -11.32 -10.58 35.60
C GLU A 30 -11.69 -9.15 36.00
N GLN A 31 -11.67 -8.83 37.30
CA GLN A 31 -11.99 -7.49 37.77
C GLN A 31 -10.98 -6.48 37.22
N ARG A 32 -9.69 -6.80 37.29
CA ARG A 32 -8.65 -5.92 36.79
C ARG A 32 -8.67 -5.80 35.27
N LEU A 33 -8.90 -6.89 34.55
CA LEU A 33 -9.05 -6.85 33.09
C LEU A 33 -10.25 -6.00 32.67
N SER A 34 -11.39 -6.15 33.37
CA SER A 34 -12.59 -5.33 33.15
C SER A 34 -12.30 -3.85 33.40
N GLU A 35 -11.56 -3.50 34.46
CA GLU A 35 -11.16 -2.10 34.72
C GLU A 35 -10.35 -1.50 33.55
N ILE A 36 -9.46 -2.27 32.92
CA ILE A 36 -8.62 -1.80 31.81
C ILE A 36 -9.42 -1.63 30.52
N VAL A 37 -10.26 -2.61 30.19
CA VAL A 37 -10.98 -2.65 28.91
C VAL A 37 -12.24 -1.75 28.92
N GLU A 38 -12.98 -1.75 30.03
CA GLU A 38 -14.30 -1.10 30.12
C GLU A 38 -14.30 0.24 30.85
N SER A 39 -13.24 0.58 31.59
CA SER A 39 -13.22 1.77 32.48
C SER A 39 -11.94 2.59 32.39
N ASP A 40 -11.25 2.51 31.25
CA ASP A 40 -10.02 3.24 30.93
C ASP A 40 -8.93 3.11 32.01
N GLY A 41 -8.90 1.95 32.67
CA GLY A 41 -7.91 1.62 33.69
C GLY A 41 -6.52 1.40 33.10
N THR A 42 -5.47 1.73 33.84
CA THR A 42 -4.09 1.62 33.35
C THR A 42 -3.46 0.26 33.66
N LEU A 43 -2.55 -0.22 32.81
CA LEU A 43 -1.75 -1.40 33.12
C LEU A 43 -0.74 -1.13 34.24
N GLN A 44 -0.40 -2.16 35.02
CA GLN A 44 0.57 -2.04 36.12
C GLN A 44 1.57 -3.18 36.08
N SER A 45 2.86 -2.87 36.25
CA SER A 45 3.96 -3.85 36.16
C SER A 45 3.80 -5.04 37.12
N LYS A 46 3.19 -4.80 38.29
CA LYS A 46 2.95 -5.85 39.30
C LYS A 46 2.07 -7.00 38.80
N ASN A 47 1.23 -6.76 37.79
CA ASN A 47 0.36 -7.76 37.20
C ASN A 47 1.07 -8.48 36.05
N LEU A 48 1.92 -7.76 35.29
CA LEU A 48 2.45 -8.24 34.02
C LEU A 48 3.82 -8.93 34.13
N GLY A 49 4.55 -8.73 35.24
CA GLY A 49 5.93 -9.19 35.37
C GLY A 49 6.93 -8.45 34.46
N GLN A 50 6.49 -7.43 33.72
CA GLN A 50 7.26 -6.56 32.85
C GLN A 50 6.72 -5.12 32.88
N THR A 51 7.36 -4.19 32.15
CA THR A 51 6.81 -2.84 32.01
C THR A 51 5.52 -2.89 31.17
N PRO A 52 4.47 -2.14 31.57
CA PRO A 52 3.22 -2.03 30.81
C PRO A 52 3.42 -1.73 29.33
N GLU A 53 4.30 -0.77 29.02
CA GLU A 53 4.61 -0.34 27.66
C GLU A 53 5.13 -1.51 26.83
N ARG A 54 6.12 -2.25 27.36
CA ARG A 54 6.69 -3.42 26.67
C ARG A 54 5.64 -4.51 26.40
N CYS A 55 4.70 -4.69 27.31
CA CYS A 55 3.62 -5.65 27.11
C CYS A 55 2.72 -5.28 25.93
N VAL A 56 2.42 -3.99 25.77
CA VAL A 56 1.57 -3.49 24.68
C VAL A 56 2.34 -3.42 23.37
N GLU A 57 3.62 -3.02 23.42
CA GLU A 57 4.58 -3.10 22.31
C GLU A 57 4.59 -4.50 21.69
N ASP A 58 4.99 -5.51 22.48
CA ASP A 58 5.26 -6.87 21.98
C ASP A 58 3.98 -7.61 21.55
N ALA A 59 2.83 -7.34 22.20
CA ALA A 59 1.60 -8.09 21.98
C ALA A 59 0.57 -7.38 21.08
N LEU A 60 0.72 -6.08 20.82
CA LEU A 60 -0.29 -5.31 20.09
C LEU A 60 0.29 -4.31 19.08
N ILE A 61 1.17 -3.39 19.50
CA ILE A 61 1.64 -2.31 18.63
C ILE A 61 2.52 -2.85 17.50
N TRP A 62 3.53 -3.67 17.83
CA TRP A 62 4.42 -4.26 16.83
C TRP A 62 3.68 -5.13 15.81
N PRO A 63 2.83 -6.09 16.21
CA PRO A 63 2.03 -6.86 15.26
C PRO A 63 1.08 -5.99 14.39
N ILE A 64 0.52 -4.91 14.94
CA ILE A 64 -0.31 -3.98 14.19
C ILE A 64 0.53 -3.21 13.17
N LEU A 65 1.70 -2.67 13.53
CA LEU A 65 2.59 -1.99 12.57
C LEU A 65 2.97 -2.90 11.40
N GLU A 66 3.31 -4.16 11.68
CA GLU A 66 3.60 -5.17 10.65
C GLU A 66 2.38 -5.38 9.72
N THR A 67 1.18 -5.46 10.29
CA THR A 67 -0.07 -5.63 9.55
C THR A 67 -0.43 -4.40 8.71
N LEU A 68 -0.19 -3.19 9.22
CA LEU A 68 -0.35 -1.93 8.50
C LEU A 68 0.70 -1.75 7.41
N GLY A 69 1.77 -2.56 7.44
CA GLY A 69 2.76 -2.63 6.39
C GLY A 69 4.01 -1.78 6.61
N TYR A 70 4.33 -1.46 7.86
CA TYR A 70 5.53 -0.71 8.19
C TYR A 70 6.73 -1.60 8.45
N GLU A 71 7.89 -1.16 7.97
CA GLU A 71 9.17 -1.54 8.51
C GLU A 71 9.54 -0.51 9.58
N TYR A 72 10.02 -0.98 10.73
CA TYR A 72 10.31 -0.09 11.84
C TYR A 72 11.54 -0.55 12.64
N THR A 73 12.23 0.43 13.23
CA THR A 73 13.34 0.22 14.15
C THR A 73 12.87 0.60 15.55
N PRO A 74 12.72 -0.37 16.49
CA PRO A 74 12.50 -0.07 17.89
C PRO A 74 13.72 0.58 18.51
N ARG A 75 13.52 1.60 19.35
CA ARG A 75 14.55 2.30 20.13
C ARG A 75 15.78 2.65 19.28
N PRO A 76 15.59 3.45 18.21
CA PRO A 76 16.66 3.82 17.28
C PRO A 76 17.87 4.45 18.00
N TYR A 77 19.06 4.25 17.43
CA TYR A 77 20.30 4.76 18.01
C TYR A 77 20.50 6.26 17.72
N TYR A 78 20.88 7.02 18.76
CA TYR A 78 21.15 8.45 18.67
C TYR A 78 22.61 8.80 19.05
N PRO A 79 23.34 9.55 18.19
CA PRO A 79 24.68 10.00 18.52
C PRO A 79 24.68 10.90 19.76
N VAL A 80 25.62 10.64 20.66
CA VAL A 80 25.77 11.31 21.97
C VAL A 80 25.82 12.84 21.84
N GLY A 81 24.81 13.54 22.39
CA GLY A 81 24.69 15.00 22.40
C GLY A 81 23.32 15.53 22.86
N ASP A 82 22.26 14.78 22.59
CA ASP A 82 20.87 15.02 23.02
C ASP A 82 20.37 13.77 23.80
N SER A 83 20.55 13.74 25.12
CA SER A 83 20.17 12.57 25.94
C SER A 83 18.68 12.44 26.20
N ASP A 84 17.90 13.47 25.89
CA ASP A 84 16.51 13.63 26.34
C ASP A 84 15.49 13.34 25.22
N GLU A 85 15.96 13.07 23.99
CA GLU A 85 15.14 12.77 22.80
C GLU A 85 15.40 11.33 22.33
N GLN A 86 14.57 10.39 22.78
CA GLN A 86 14.64 8.98 22.36
C GLN A 86 13.24 8.51 22.00
N PRO A 87 12.79 8.71 20.74
CA PRO A 87 11.52 8.14 20.32
C PRO A 87 11.53 6.62 20.50
N ASP A 88 10.37 6.07 20.85
CA ASP A 88 10.22 4.64 21.07
C ASP A 88 10.49 3.81 19.80
N PHE A 89 10.16 4.36 18.62
CA PHE A 89 10.46 3.73 17.33
C PHE A 89 10.61 4.73 16.18
N ARG A 90 11.09 4.25 15.03
CA ARG A 90 11.13 4.97 13.75
C ARG A 90 10.55 4.09 12.64
N ILE A 91 9.81 4.68 11.71
CA ILE A 91 9.37 4.00 10.49
C ILE A 91 10.48 4.13 9.43
N ASP A 92 10.88 3.01 8.84
CA ASP A 92 12.04 2.93 7.95
C ASP A 92 11.67 2.88 6.47
N ASN A 93 10.41 2.58 6.14
CA ASN A 93 9.91 2.44 4.77
C ASN A 93 8.98 3.59 4.34
N LEU A 94 9.25 4.80 4.82
CA LEU A 94 8.66 6.05 4.33
C LEU A 94 9.80 6.99 3.89
N SER A 95 9.53 7.81 2.88
CA SER A 95 10.45 8.83 2.37
C SER A 95 10.70 9.93 3.39
N GLU A 96 9.65 10.28 4.12
CA GLU A 96 9.66 11.29 5.16
C GLU A 96 10.26 10.73 6.46
N THR A 97 10.85 11.61 7.26
CA THR A 97 11.39 11.25 8.57
C THR A 97 10.27 11.07 9.61
N VAL A 98 9.79 9.83 9.77
CA VAL A 98 8.69 9.49 10.69
C VAL A 98 9.18 8.75 11.94
N ILE A 99 8.94 9.34 13.11
CA ILE A 99 9.19 8.72 14.42
C ILE A 99 7.90 8.35 15.12
N GLY A 100 7.99 7.49 16.14
CA GLY A 100 6.84 7.03 16.90
C GLY A 100 7.06 7.07 18.40
N GLU A 101 6.03 7.47 19.11
CA GLU A 101 5.92 7.42 20.57
C GLU A 101 4.80 6.48 20.98
N ASN A 102 5.07 5.60 21.94
CA ASN A 102 4.07 4.67 22.44
C ASN A 102 3.97 4.63 23.97
N LYS A 103 2.75 4.44 24.49
CA LYS A 103 2.51 4.19 25.91
C LYS A 103 1.70 2.92 26.13
N SER A 104 1.51 2.54 27.39
CA SER A 104 0.56 1.48 27.72
C SER A 104 -0.88 1.93 27.48
N VAL A 105 -1.80 0.99 27.19
CA VAL A 105 -3.22 1.26 26.93
C VAL A 105 -3.83 2.29 27.87
N ASN A 106 -4.71 3.14 27.33
CA ASN A 106 -5.38 4.24 28.01
C ASN A 106 -4.44 5.39 28.43
N ASN A 107 -3.34 5.59 27.71
CA ASN A 107 -2.39 6.70 27.94
C ASN A 107 -1.98 7.44 26.65
N PHE A 108 -2.83 7.40 25.62
CA PHE A 108 -2.60 8.05 24.32
C PHE A 108 -2.17 9.52 24.44
N GLU A 109 -2.81 10.32 25.29
CA GLU A 109 -2.50 11.73 25.47
C GLU A 109 -1.06 11.96 25.94
N THR A 110 -0.49 10.98 26.66
CA THR A 110 0.91 11.05 27.08
C THR A 110 1.84 10.77 25.89
N ALA A 111 1.50 9.80 25.03
CA ALA A 111 2.25 9.55 23.80
C ALA A 111 2.23 10.78 22.87
N GLN A 112 1.07 11.44 22.76
CA GLN A 112 0.91 12.67 21.97
C GLN A 112 1.68 13.87 22.56
N ALA A 113 1.69 14.02 23.88
CA ALA A 113 2.47 15.09 24.50
C ALA A 113 3.99 14.89 24.34
N ASP A 114 4.45 13.64 24.40
CA ASP A 114 5.87 13.31 24.23
C ASP A 114 6.33 13.55 22.77
N ILE A 115 5.50 13.20 21.77
CA ILE A 115 5.86 13.42 20.35
C ILE A 115 6.01 14.90 20.01
N GLU A 116 5.18 15.78 20.60
CA GLU A 116 5.28 17.24 20.42
C GLU A 116 6.66 17.78 20.82
N GLY A 117 7.31 17.15 21.80
CA GLY A 117 8.65 17.50 22.25
C GLY A 117 9.76 17.12 21.27
N TYR A 118 9.52 16.17 20.36
CA TYR A 118 10.53 15.63 19.45
C TYR A 118 10.45 16.19 18.04
N LEU A 119 9.25 16.56 17.60
CA LEU A 119 9.05 17.06 16.25
C LEU A 119 9.72 18.44 16.07
N ASP A 120 10.70 18.46 15.19
CA ASP A 120 11.31 19.66 14.64
C ASP A 120 11.41 19.45 13.13
N SER A 121 10.90 20.42 12.36
CA SER A 121 10.95 20.54 10.89
C SER A 121 12.31 20.23 10.22
N ARG A 122 13.39 20.10 10.99
CA ARG A 122 14.74 19.79 10.51
C ARG A 122 15.19 18.35 10.74
N ARG A 123 14.55 17.63 11.66
CA ARG A 123 14.99 16.29 12.12
C ARG A 123 13.92 15.24 11.88
N TYR A 124 12.69 15.55 12.24
CA TYR A 124 11.54 14.66 12.13
C TYR A 124 10.35 15.47 11.63
N GLU A 125 9.91 15.14 10.42
CA GLU A 125 8.81 15.82 9.77
C GLU A 125 7.47 15.38 10.35
N TYR A 126 7.38 14.11 10.74
CA TYR A 126 6.14 13.53 11.25
C TYR A 126 6.34 12.64 12.47
N GLY A 127 5.31 12.58 13.30
CA GLY A 127 5.26 11.80 14.52
C GLY A 127 3.99 10.96 14.60
N LEU A 128 4.15 9.66 14.87
CA LEU A 128 3.06 8.74 15.19
C LEU A 128 2.95 8.62 16.70
N SER A 129 1.75 8.73 17.25
CA SER A 129 1.49 8.46 18.67
C SER A 129 0.51 7.30 18.82
N THR A 130 0.77 6.42 19.78
CA THR A 130 -0.15 5.32 20.06
C THR A 130 -0.10 4.83 21.52
N ASP A 131 -1.19 4.24 21.98
CA ASP A 131 -1.21 3.41 23.20
C ASP A 131 -1.65 1.96 22.92
N GLY A 132 -1.63 1.56 21.64
CA GLY A 132 -2.19 0.31 21.13
C GLY A 132 -3.67 0.40 20.77
N PHE A 133 -4.49 1.18 21.49
CA PHE A 133 -5.92 1.33 21.20
C PHE A 133 -6.23 2.57 20.39
N ARG A 134 -5.44 3.63 20.56
CA ARG A 134 -5.59 4.89 19.83
C ARG A 134 -4.34 5.18 19.04
N TRP A 135 -4.51 5.76 17.87
CA TRP A 135 -3.45 6.05 16.91
C TRP A 135 -3.68 7.43 16.30
N GLY A 136 -2.64 8.25 16.25
CA GLY A 136 -2.68 9.60 15.68
C GLY A 136 -1.39 9.90 14.96
N MET A 137 -1.45 10.76 13.94
CA MET A 137 -0.26 11.23 13.24
C MET A 137 -0.23 12.75 13.16
N TYR A 138 0.95 13.29 13.39
CA TYR A 138 1.14 14.72 13.56
C TYR A 138 2.36 15.22 12.81
N ALA A 139 2.32 16.49 12.45
CA ALA A 139 3.47 17.28 12.02
C ALA A 139 3.64 18.45 12.99
N VAL A 140 4.73 19.22 12.83
CA VAL A 140 4.91 20.49 13.52
C VAL A 140 4.97 21.62 12.52
N GLU A 141 4.20 22.66 12.78
CA GLU A 141 4.32 23.94 12.09
C GLU A 141 4.86 25.00 13.07
N ALA A 142 5.86 25.77 12.63
CA ALA A 142 6.34 26.91 13.39
C ALA A 142 5.44 28.10 13.14
N ASP A 143 4.84 28.66 14.20
CA ASP A 143 4.11 29.92 14.09
C ASP A 143 5.05 31.11 13.81
N ASP A 144 4.47 32.27 13.49
CA ASP A 144 5.22 33.53 13.25
C ASP A 144 6.14 33.94 14.43
N SER A 145 5.94 33.35 15.61
CA SER A 145 6.74 33.57 16.83
C SER A 145 7.85 32.53 17.04
N GLY A 146 7.96 31.54 16.15
CA GLY A 146 8.92 30.44 16.20
C GLY A 146 8.54 29.33 17.19
N ARG A 147 7.28 29.26 17.64
CA ARG A 147 6.78 28.15 18.45
C ARG A 147 6.26 27.05 17.54
N ALA A 148 6.75 25.84 17.77
CA ALA A 148 6.20 24.62 17.22
C ALA A 148 4.79 24.40 17.76
N ASN A 149 3.80 24.22 16.87
CA ASN A 149 2.48 23.72 17.22
C ASN A 149 2.28 22.37 16.52
N LEU A 150 1.73 21.41 17.26
CA LEU A 150 1.34 20.12 16.72
C LEU A 150 0.15 20.28 15.76
N LEU A 151 0.31 19.84 14.51
CA LEU A 151 -0.73 19.79 13.49
C LEU A 151 -1.16 18.34 13.29
N THR A 152 -2.45 18.06 13.39
CA THR A 152 -3.00 16.74 13.02
C THR A 152 -2.89 16.55 11.51
N VAL A 153 -2.13 15.52 11.10
CA VAL A 153 -2.00 15.09 9.70
C VAL A 153 -3.03 14.00 9.42
N VAL A 154 -3.14 13.05 10.36
CA VAL A 154 -4.14 11.99 10.31
C VAL A 154 -4.93 12.01 11.60
N GLU A 155 -6.24 12.14 11.45
CA GLU A 155 -7.18 12.17 12.56
C GLU A 155 -7.08 10.90 13.40
N GLU A 156 -7.24 11.08 14.71
CA GLU A 156 -7.11 10.00 15.68
C GLU A 156 -8.10 8.87 15.37
N GLN A 157 -7.58 7.65 15.24
CA GLN A 157 -8.38 6.44 15.13
C GLN A 157 -8.40 5.71 16.48
N ASN A 158 -9.59 5.29 16.91
CA ASN A 158 -9.80 4.62 18.18
C ASN A 158 -10.41 3.22 17.97
N ILE A 159 -9.61 2.18 18.23
CA ILE A 159 -10.03 0.78 18.13
C ILE A 159 -10.55 0.20 19.44
N ALA A 160 -10.56 0.96 20.54
CA ALA A 160 -11.08 0.48 21.84
C ALA A 160 -12.52 -0.07 21.78
N PRO A 161 -13.45 0.47 20.96
CA PRO A 161 -14.77 -0.13 20.80
C PRO A 161 -14.73 -1.57 20.26
N ALA A 162 -13.83 -1.86 19.31
CA ALA A 162 -13.61 -3.21 18.79
C ALA A 162 -13.03 -4.12 19.88
N VAL A 163 -12.05 -3.63 20.64
CA VAL A 163 -11.44 -4.37 21.76
C VAL A 163 -12.49 -4.75 22.82
N ARG A 164 -13.32 -3.81 23.26
CA ARG A 164 -14.40 -4.05 24.22
C ARG A 164 -15.35 -5.13 23.72
N ARG A 165 -15.76 -5.05 22.46
CA ARG A 165 -16.68 -6.02 21.86
C ARG A 165 -16.07 -7.42 21.79
N ILE A 166 -14.81 -7.54 21.37
CA ILE A 166 -14.07 -8.81 21.36
C ILE A 166 -13.96 -9.40 22.76
N ALA A 167 -13.58 -8.60 23.76
CA ALA A 167 -13.44 -9.05 25.15
C ALA A 167 -14.78 -9.55 25.73
N ARG A 168 -15.88 -8.85 25.47
CA ARG A 168 -17.24 -9.25 25.88
C ARG A 168 -17.69 -10.54 25.18
N ASP A 169 -17.44 -10.66 23.88
CA ASP A 169 -17.81 -11.85 23.10
C ASP A 169 -17.03 -13.11 23.56
N GLN A 170 -15.82 -12.93 24.08
CA GLN A 170 -15.03 -14.00 24.68
C GLN A 170 -15.35 -14.27 26.16
N GLY A 171 -16.18 -13.43 26.79
CA GLY A 171 -16.52 -13.55 28.20
C GLY A 171 -15.36 -13.25 29.16
N LEU A 172 -14.38 -12.45 28.72
CA LEU A 172 -13.21 -12.08 29.51
C LEU A 172 -13.48 -10.93 30.51
N VAL A 173 -14.55 -10.18 30.28
CA VAL A 173 -14.86 -8.97 31.06
C VAL A 173 -16.31 -8.95 31.54
N SER A 174 -16.49 -8.38 32.72
CA SER A 174 -17.79 -8.05 33.28
C SER A 174 -18.21 -6.65 32.82
N TYR A 175 -19.46 -6.52 32.37
CA TYR A 175 -20.02 -5.25 31.91
C TYR A 175 -21.44 -5.02 32.46
N THR A 176 -21.77 -3.77 32.73
CA THR A 176 -23.10 -3.36 33.23
C THR A 176 -23.90 -2.52 32.25
N GLU A 177 -23.23 -1.93 31.25
CA GLU A 177 -23.83 -1.06 30.25
C GLU A 177 -23.73 -1.70 28.87
N GLU A 178 -24.79 -1.59 28.07
CA GLU A 178 -24.74 -1.96 26.65
C GLU A 178 -23.83 -0.97 25.91
N LEU A 179 -23.05 -1.45 24.94
CA LEU A 179 -22.27 -0.59 24.06
C LEU A 179 -23.23 0.33 23.31
N GLN A 180 -23.08 1.65 23.47
CA GLN A 180 -23.92 2.63 22.78
C GLN A 180 -23.56 2.81 21.30
N GLU A 181 -22.40 2.30 20.89
CA GLU A 181 -21.90 2.43 19.52
C GLU A 181 -22.46 1.32 18.62
N ASN A 182 -23.08 1.73 17.51
CA ASN A 182 -23.62 0.81 16.49
C ASN A 182 -22.54 0.26 15.54
N SER A 183 -21.26 0.60 15.74
CA SER A 183 -20.16 0.14 14.91
C SER A 183 -19.85 -1.34 15.18
N THR A 184 -19.60 -2.09 14.11
CA THR A 184 -19.15 -3.50 14.19
C THR A 184 -17.64 -3.54 14.41
N VAL A 185 -17.12 -4.68 14.90
CA VAL A 185 -15.66 -4.88 15.03
C VAL A 185 -14.98 -4.66 13.68
N GLU A 186 -15.55 -5.23 12.63
CA GLU A 186 -15.05 -5.15 11.26
C GLU A 186 -15.08 -3.72 10.71
N GLY A 187 -16.11 -2.93 11.06
CA GLY A 187 -16.19 -1.53 10.64
C GLY A 187 -15.10 -0.68 11.29
N VAL A 188 -14.94 -0.78 12.61
CA VAL A 188 -13.92 -0.02 13.36
C VAL A 188 -12.50 -0.37 12.88
N LEU A 189 -12.21 -1.66 12.75
CA LEU A 189 -10.88 -2.11 12.34
C LEU A 189 -10.61 -1.85 10.85
N GLY A 190 -11.63 -1.94 9.99
CA GLY A 190 -11.53 -1.63 8.57
C GLY A 190 -11.26 -0.15 8.31
N ASP A 191 -11.94 0.75 9.03
CA ASP A 191 -11.70 2.20 8.96
C ASP A 191 -10.29 2.53 9.46
N PHE A 192 -9.91 2.01 10.63
CA PHE A 192 -8.56 2.16 11.16
C PHE A 192 -7.48 1.70 10.16
N TYR A 193 -7.63 0.51 9.61
CA TYR A 193 -6.67 -0.04 8.66
C TYR A 193 -6.57 0.79 7.39
N GLN A 194 -7.68 1.26 6.83
CA GLN A 194 -7.66 2.11 5.63
C GLN A 194 -6.94 3.43 5.86
N THR A 195 -7.15 4.04 7.04
CA THR A 195 -6.52 5.30 7.42
C THR A 195 -5.02 5.14 7.70
N PHE A 196 -4.64 4.12 8.47
CA PHE A 196 -3.29 3.98 9.02
C PHE A 196 -2.40 2.97 8.31
N ASN A 197 -2.87 2.27 7.26
CA ASN A 197 -1.97 1.46 6.47
C ASN A 197 -0.90 2.35 5.81
N HIS A 198 0.21 1.71 5.41
CA HIS A 198 1.36 2.35 4.78
C HIS A 198 0.98 3.33 3.66
N TYR A 199 0.01 2.96 2.83
CA TYR A 199 -0.48 3.79 1.74
C TYR A 199 -1.32 4.98 2.20
N GLY A 200 -2.26 4.76 3.12
CA GLY A 200 -3.10 5.82 3.71
C GLY A 200 -2.24 6.92 4.33
N ILE A 201 -1.18 6.54 5.03
CA ILE A 201 -0.20 7.49 5.58
C ILE A 201 0.62 8.17 4.48
N ARG A 202 1.17 7.45 3.49
CA ARG A 202 1.90 8.08 2.36
C ARG A 202 1.06 9.15 1.65
N ARG A 203 -0.23 8.89 1.46
CA ARG A 203 -1.17 9.85 0.88
C ARG A 203 -1.37 11.07 1.77
N ALA A 204 -1.48 10.88 3.09
CA ALA A 204 -1.68 11.97 4.04
C ALA A 204 -0.46 12.91 4.17
N ILE A 205 0.76 12.38 4.03
CA ILE A 205 2.01 13.15 4.20
C ILE A 205 2.64 13.63 2.88
N GLY A 206 2.03 13.35 1.73
CA GLY A 206 2.55 13.75 0.42
C GLY A 206 3.70 12.89 -0.13
N GLY A 207 4.03 11.78 0.53
CA GLY A 207 5.11 10.85 0.14
C GLY A 207 4.82 10.00 -1.10
N LEU A 208 3.75 10.28 -1.84
CA LEU A 208 3.51 9.73 -3.17
C LEU A 208 4.42 10.36 -4.24
N THR A 209 5.02 11.53 -3.95
CA THR A 209 5.93 12.22 -4.88
C THR A 209 7.05 11.30 -5.38
N GLU A 210 7.76 10.60 -4.47
CA GLU A 210 8.84 9.67 -4.87
C GLU A 210 8.35 8.51 -5.74
N PHE A 211 7.15 7.98 -5.46
CA PHE A 211 6.57 6.92 -6.28
C PHE A 211 6.33 7.40 -7.73
N TYR A 212 5.78 8.61 -7.87
CA TYR A 212 5.52 9.21 -9.18
C TYR A 212 6.80 9.66 -9.90
N ASP A 213 7.82 10.10 -9.17
CA ASP A 213 9.15 10.36 -9.72
C ASP A 213 9.77 9.07 -10.28
N LEU A 214 9.65 7.96 -9.55
CA LEU A 214 10.10 6.66 -10.03
C LEU A 214 9.31 6.20 -11.26
N TYR A 215 7.99 6.40 -11.29
CA TYR A 215 7.16 6.14 -12.47
C TYR A 215 7.63 6.94 -13.70
N LEU A 216 7.92 8.23 -13.54
CA LEU A 216 8.49 9.07 -14.60
C LEU A 216 9.86 8.60 -15.07
N GLU A 217 10.68 8.16 -14.12
CA GLU A 217 12.00 7.65 -14.41
C GLU A 217 11.96 6.37 -15.24
N VAL A 218 11.10 5.42 -14.85
CA VAL A 218 10.80 4.17 -15.55
C VAL A 218 10.33 4.43 -16.98
N THR A 219 9.37 5.34 -17.13
CA THR A 219 8.72 5.58 -18.43
C THR A 219 9.55 6.47 -19.33
N THR A 220 10.09 7.58 -18.81
CA THR A 220 10.69 8.67 -19.60
C THR A 220 12.15 8.98 -19.30
N GLY A 221 12.70 8.46 -18.20
CA GLY A 221 14.05 8.76 -17.74
C GLY A 221 14.23 10.12 -17.07
N ASN A 222 13.15 10.88 -16.86
CA ASN A 222 13.20 12.24 -16.31
C ASN A 222 12.91 12.32 -14.80
N GLY A 223 13.02 11.22 -14.06
CA GLY A 223 12.85 11.23 -12.60
C GLY A 223 14.03 11.90 -11.87
N GLU A 224 13.77 12.41 -10.65
CA GLU A 224 14.79 13.13 -9.86
C GLU A 224 15.95 12.23 -9.38
N TYR A 225 15.67 10.94 -9.18
CA TYR A 225 16.59 10.04 -8.47
C TYR A 225 17.43 9.10 -9.37
N GLN A 226 17.09 8.97 -10.65
CA GLN A 226 17.84 8.22 -11.67
C GLN A 226 18.33 6.82 -11.22
N HIS A 227 17.43 6.05 -10.58
CA HIS A 227 17.60 4.64 -10.23
C HIS A 227 17.83 3.67 -11.40
N LEU A 228 17.48 4.05 -12.63
CA LEU A 228 17.52 3.27 -13.86
C LEU A 228 18.59 3.78 -14.82
N ASP A 229 19.42 2.86 -15.30
CA ASP A 229 20.45 3.18 -16.31
C ASP A 229 19.86 3.59 -17.67
N VAL A 230 18.66 3.07 -18.01
CA VAL A 230 17.97 3.31 -19.29
C VAL A 230 16.46 3.29 -19.07
N ALA A 231 15.77 4.34 -19.55
CA ALA A 231 14.31 4.44 -19.52
C ALA A 231 13.64 3.53 -20.57
N LEU A 232 12.39 3.13 -20.31
CA LEU A 232 11.61 2.33 -21.26
C LEU A 232 11.49 3.00 -22.63
N VAL A 233 11.11 4.28 -22.68
CA VAL A 233 10.91 4.98 -23.96
C VAL A 233 12.15 4.97 -24.87
N ASP A 234 13.35 4.91 -24.29
CA ASP A 234 14.62 4.91 -25.03
C ASP A 234 15.04 3.51 -25.47
N ALA A 235 14.63 2.47 -24.75
CA ALA A 235 15.05 1.09 -24.97
C ALA A 235 14.05 0.23 -25.75
N VAL A 236 12.79 0.66 -25.86
CA VAL A 236 11.75 -0.04 -26.60
C VAL A 236 12.18 -0.25 -28.05
N GLU A 237 12.17 -1.51 -28.48
CA GLU A 237 12.31 -1.87 -29.87
C GLU A 237 10.96 -1.61 -30.56
N HIS A 238 10.97 -0.86 -31.65
CA HIS A 238 9.74 -0.33 -32.24
C HIS A 238 9.72 -0.57 -33.76
N PRO A 239 8.53 -0.60 -34.38
CA PRO A 239 8.45 -0.69 -35.84
C PRO A 239 9.11 0.54 -36.51
N PRO A 240 9.57 0.41 -37.77
CA PRO A 240 10.40 1.43 -38.42
C PRO A 240 9.76 2.82 -38.51
N ASP A 241 8.43 2.87 -38.59
CA ASP A 241 7.65 4.09 -38.77
C ASP A 241 7.07 4.66 -37.46
N ALA A 242 7.40 4.06 -36.30
CA ALA A 242 6.91 4.53 -35.01
C ALA A 242 7.49 5.91 -34.65
N SER A 243 6.60 6.86 -34.41
CA SER A 243 6.88 8.18 -33.88
C SER A 243 7.33 8.12 -32.41
N GLN A 244 7.99 9.18 -31.94
CA GLN A 244 8.38 9.27 -30.52
C GLN A 244 7.17 9.26 -29.58
N SER A 245 6.05 9.83 -30.03
CA SER A 245 4.79 9.84 -29.29
C SER A 245 4.22 8.43 -29.12
N GLU A 246 4.32 7.58 -30.15
CA GLU A 246 3.91 6.16 -30.08
C GLU A 246 4.83 5.34 -29.16
N LYS A 247 6.14 5.59 -29.18
CA LYS A 247 7.07 4.92 -28.24
C LYS A 247 6.77 5.27 -26.79
N LEU A 248 6.53 6.55 -26.51
CA LEU A 248 6.16 7.01 -25.18
C LEU A 248 4.82 6.40 -24.73
N ALA A 249 3.81 6.44 -25.60
CA ALA A 249 2.52 5.83 -25.33
C ALA A 249 2.64 4.33 -25.05
N PHE A 250 3.51 3.62 -25.80
CA PHE A 250 3.78 2.20 -25.57
C PHE A 250 4.45 1.97 -24.21
N ALA A 251 5.45 2.78 -23.84
CA ALA A 251 6.15 2.68 -22.56
C ALA A 251 5.19 2.87 -21.37
N VAL A 252 4.34 3.91 -21.43
CA VAL A 252 3.34 4.19 -20.40
C VAL A 252 2.28 3.08 -20.34
N LEU A 253 1.72 2.69 -21.48
CA LEU A 253 0.71 1.64 -21.55
C LEU A 253 1.24 0.30 -21.04
N LEU A 254 2.50 -0.01 -21.32
CA LEU A 254 3.15 -1.21 -20.78
C LEU A 254 3.22 -1.17 -19.25
N VAL A 255 3.62 -0.04 -18.66
CA VAL A 255 3.67 0.11 -17.21
C VAL A 255 2.28 -0.05 -16.61
N ASP A 256 1.26 0.65 -17.15
CA ASP A 256 -0.12 0.54 -16.68
C ASP A 256 -0.65 -0.91 -16.76
N ARG A 257 -0.33 -1.66 -17.82
CA ARG A 257 -0.69 -3.08 -17.93
C ARG A 257 0.02 -3.97 -16.93
N LEU A 258 1.32 -3.77 -16.71
CA LEU A 258 2.08 -4.54 -15.71
C LEU A 258 1.53 -4.28 -14.30
N VAL A 259 1.25 -3.02 -14.01
CA VAL A 259 0.63 -2.55 -12.78
C VAL A 259 -0.75 -3.18 -12.61
N PHE A 260 -1.58 -3.21 -13.65
CA PHE A 260 -2.90 -3.85 -13.61
C PHE A 260 -2.80 -5.36 -13.42
N VAL A 261 -1.86 -6.04 -14.08
CA VAL A 261 -1.61 -7.47 -13.84
C VAL A 261 -1.18 -7.72 -12.40
N LYS A 262 -0.35 -6.85 -11.82
CA LYS A 262 0.04 -6.94 -10.41
C LYS A 262 -1.16 -6.75 -9.48
N LEU A 263 -2.01 -5.76 -9.74
CA LEU A 263 -3.28 -5.58 -9.03
C LEU A 263 -4.15 -6.85 -9.09
N LEU A 264 -4.36 -7.43 -10.27
CA LEU A 264 -5.17 -8.64 -10.41
C LEU A 264 -4.55 -9.87 -9.72
N ALA A 265 -3.22 -9.98 -9.70
CA ALA A 265 -2.53 -11.04 -8.98
C ALA A 265 -2.70 -10.88 -7.47
N ASP A 266 -2.61 -9.64 -6.97
CA ASP A 266 -2.87 -9.29 -5.57
C ASP A 266 -4.31 -9.64 -5.15
N ARG A 267 -5.28 -9.44 -6.05
CA ARG A 267 -6.68 -9.85 -5.85
C ARG A 267 -6.96 -11.35 -5.95
N GLY A 268 -5.94 -12.18 -6.21
CA GLY A 268 -6.10 -13.60 -6.48
C GLY A 268 -6.84 -13.93 -7.79
N ILE A 269 -7.15 -12.94 -8.64
CA ILE A 269 -7.76 -13.15 -9.96
C ILE A 269 -6.77 -13.85 -10.90
N LEU A 270 -5.47 -13.59 -10.72
CA LEU A 270 -4.38 -14.16 -11.49
C LEU A 270 -3.40 -15.02 -10.66
N ASP A 271 -3.91 -15.88 -9.77
CA ASP A 271 -3.11 -16.74 -8.86
C ASP A 271 -1.93 -17.48 -9.50
N ARG A 272 -2.04 -17.88 -10.78
CA ARG A 272 -0.98 -18.62 -11.50
C ARG A 272 0.00 -17.72 -12.26
N VAL A 273 -0.26 -16.43 -12.33
CA VAL A 273 0.56 -15.43 -13.04
C VAL A 273 1.41 -14.70 -12.01
N ALA A 274 2.59 -15.25 -11.72
CA ALA A 274 3.57 -14.61 -10.86
C ALA A 274 4.69 -14.01 -11.72
N LEU A 275 4.62 -12.70 -12.00
CA LEU A 275 5.58 -11.99 -12.87
C LEU A 275 7.04 -12.27 -12.49
N HIS A 276 7.37 -12.21 -11.20
CA HIS A 276 8.70 -12.50 -10.68
C HIS A 276 9.19 -13.93 -11.00
N ALA A 277 8.33 -14.93 -10.76
CA ALA A 277 8.68 -16.33 -10.99
C ALA A 277 8.88 -16.61 -12.49
N GLN A 278 8.03 -16.04 -13.33
CA GLN A 278 8.09 -16.20 -14.78
C GLN A 278 9.29 -15.49 -15.39
N TRP A 279 9.60 -14.29 -14.92
CA TRP A 279 10.84 -13.60 -15.25
C TRP A 279 12.07 -14.41 -14.84
N SER A 280 12.08 -14.95 -13.62
CA SER A 280 13.17 -15.77 -13.11
C SER A 280 13.37 -17.03 -13.95
N GLU A 281 12.29 -17.72 -14.31
CA GLU A 281 12.33 -18.89 -15.20
C GLU A 281 12.85 -18.54 -16.60
N HIS A 282 12.38 -17.43 -17.17
CA HIS A 282 12.85 -16.95 -18.48
C HIS A 282 14.35 -16.65 -18.48
N ASN A 283 14.81 -15.88 -17.49
CA ASN A 283 16.19 -15.41 -17.40
C ASN A 283 17.19 -16.52 -17.03
N GLN A 284 16.79 -17.51 -16.23
CA GLN A 284 17.62 -18.66 -15.87
C GLN A 284 17.52 -19.82 -16.89
N GLY A 285 16.43 -19.88 -17.64
CA GLY A 285 16.12 -20.94 -18.58
C GLY A 285 16.70 -20.75 -19.99
N LEU A 286 16.29 -21.63 -20.91
CA LEU A 286 16.63 -21.55 -22.33
C LEU A 286 15.74 -20.55 -23.10
N ASN A 287 14.67 -20.04 -22.48
CA ASN A 287 13.70 -19.16 -23.12
C ASN A 287 14.28 -17.79 -23.49
N ARG A 288 15.24 -17.27 -22.73
CA ARG A 288 16.02 -16.06 -23.09
C ARG A 288 16.71 -16.11 -24.46
N PHE A 289 16.89 -17.29 -25.04
CA PHE A 289 17.48 -17.46 -26.38
C PHE A 289 16.44 -17.50 -27.51
N ARG A 290 15.14 -17.50 -27.18
CA ARG A 290 14.03 -17.54 -28.14
C ARG A 290 13.43 -16.16 -28.42
N GLY A 291 13.61 -15.22 -27.50
CA GLY A 291 13.14 -13.84 -27.58
C GLY A 291 13.26 -13.17 -26.21
N SER A 292 12.83 -11.91 -26.13
CA SER A 292 12.66 -11.18 -24.87
C SER A 292 11.57 -11.80 -24.00
N PHE A 293 11.57 -11.49 -22.70
CA PHE A 293 10.48 -11.81 -21.80
C PHE A 293 9.16 -11.17 -22.25
N TYR A 294 9.23 -9.95 -22.81
CA TYR A 294 8.06 -9.29 -23.34
C TYR A 294 7.41 -10.10 -24.46
N SER A 295 8.16 -10.45 -25.50
CA SER A 295 7.64 -11.22 -26.65
C SER A 295 7.23 -12.64 -26.28
N GLN A 296 7.98 -13.32 -25.40
CA GLN A 296 7.75 -14.73 -25.09
C GLN A 296 6.66 -14.96 -24.04
N TYR A 297 6.42 -13.99 -23.15
CA TYR A 297 5.51 -14.16 -22.01
C TYR A 297 4.43 -13.08 -21.94
N LEU A 298 4.81 -11.80 -21.93
CA LEU A 298 3.85 -10.70 -21.74
C LEU A 298 2.93 -10.51 -22.95
N GLN A 299 3.43 -10.62 -24.18
CA GLN A 299 2.60 -10.51 -25.38
C GLN A 299 1.51 -11.60 -25.43
N PRO A 300 1.81 -12.90 -25.26
CA PRO A 300 0.78 -13.94 -25.17
C PRO A 300 -0.20 -13.71 -24.01
N LEU A 301 0.31 -13.27 -22.84
CA LEU A 301 -0.54 -12.96 -21.69
C LEU A 301 -1.53 -11.83 -22.00
N PHE A 302 -1.05 -10.71 -22.54
CA PHE A 302 -1.87 -9.53 -22.81
C PHE A 302 -2.83 -9.79 -23.96
N TYR A 303 -2.30 -10.12 -25.13
CA TYR A 303 -3.07 -10.06 -26.37
C TYR A 303 -3.77 -11.35 -26.77
N ASP A 304 -3.46 -12.47 -26.12
CA ASP A 304 -4.04 -13.77 -26.47
C ASP A 304 -4.74 -14.44 -25.27
N ALA A 305 -4.28 -14.22 -24.03
CA ALA A 305 -4.96 -14.73 -22.83
C ALA A 305 -5.97 -13.73 -22.26
N LEU A 306 -5.52 -12.54 -21.85
CA LEU A 306 -6.37 -11.57 -21.16
C LEU A 306 -7.39 -10.94 -22.11
N SER A 307 -7.03 -10.57 -23.33
CA SER A 307 -7.96 -9.92 -24.27
C SER A 307 -8.89 -10.86 -25.05
N SER A 308 -8.74 -12.18 -24.92
CA SER A 308 -9.51 -13.15 -25.72
C SER A 308 -10.37 -14.10 -24.87
N PRO A 309 -11.66 -14.29 -25.20
CA PRO A 309 -12.52 -15.27 -24.53
C PRO A 309 -11.95 -16.68 -24.62
N LYS A 310 -12.07 -17.49 -23.54
CA LYS A 310 -11.47 -18.83 -23.44
C LYS A 310 -11.77 -19.74 -24.65
N GLN A 311 -12.96 -19.64 -25.24
CA GLN A 311 -13.38 -20.45 -26.39
C GLN A 311 -12.77 -20.02 -27.73
N GLN A 312 -12.14 -18.84 -27.79
CA GLN A 312 -11.54 -18.25 -28.98
C GLN A 312 -10.00 -18.24 -28.92
N ARG A 313 -9.42 -18.68 -27.80
CA ARG A 313 -7.96 -18.77 -27.62
C ARG A 313 -7.37 -19.86 -28.51
N ASP A 314 -6.15 -19.64 -28.96
CA ASP A 314 -5.39 -20.63 -29.73
C ASP A 314 -5.11 -21.88 -28.87
N ASP A 315 -5.22 -23.06 -29.47
CA ASP A 315 -4.87 -24.34 -28.84
C ASP A 315 -3.37 -24.42 -28.51
N GLU A 316 -2.53 -23.58 -29.15
CA GLU A 316 -1.09 -23.48 -28.88
C GLU A 316 -0.73 -22.60 -27.66
N LEU A 317 -1.71 -21.92 -27.04
CA LEU A 317 -1.47 -21.07 -25.87
C LEU A 317 -0.97 -21.93 -24.66
N PRO A 318 0.08 -21.50 -23.93
CA PRO A 318 0.59 -22.24 -22.79
C PRO A 318 -0.49 -22.62 -21.76
N GLU A 319 -0.44 -23.85 -21.25
CA GLU A 319 -1.42 -24.38 -20.29
C GLU A 319 -1.56 -23.49 -19.04
N MET A 320 -0.49 -22.81 -18.62
CA MET A 320 -0.54 -21.88 -17.49
C MET A 320 -1.51 -20.70 -17.68
N PHE A 321 -1.88 -20.38 -18.93
CA PHE A 321 -2.86 -19.35 -19.25
C PHE A 321 -4.30 -19.88 -19.41
N SER A 322 -4.54 -21.18 -19.19
CA SER A 322 -5.90 -21.75 -19.28
C SER A 322 -6.86 -21.15 -18.26
N ASP A 323 -6.34 -20.84 -17.08
CA ASP A 323 -7.13 -20.37 -15.94
C ASP A 323 -7.32 -18.85 -15.96
N VAL A 324 -6.44 -18.12 -16.66
CA VAL A 324 -6.50 -16.66 -16.84
C VAL A 324 -7.87 -16.23 -17.37
N PRO A 325 -8.58 -15.28 -16.73
CA PRO A 325 -9.87 -14.79 -17.18
C PRO A 325 -9.72 -13.98 -18.47
N HIS A 326 -10.86 -13.75 -19.13
CA HIS A 326 -10.94 -12.75 -20.18
C HIS A 326 -11.29 -11.41 -19.55
N LEU A 327 -10.55 -10.39 -19.94
CA LEU A 327 -10.66 -8.99 -19.56
C LEU A 327 -11.24 -8.24 -20.77
N GLY A 328 -12.33 -7.52 -20.55
CA GLY A 328 -13.20 -6.98 -21.59
C GLY A 328 -13.25 -5.45 -21.65
N GLY A 329 -12.44 -4.76 -20.85
CA GLY A 329 -12.37 -3.29 -20.83
C GLY A 329 -11.42 -2.70 -21.87
N GLY A 330 -10.68 -3.54 -22.61
CA GLY A 330 -9.87 -3.11 -23.74
C GLY A 330 -8.44 -2.70 -23.40
N LEU A 331 -8.07 -2.66 -22.10
CA LEU A 331 -6.70 -2.32 -21.69
C LEU A 331 -5.68 -3.28 -22.31
N PHE A 332 -6.03 -4.56 -22.43
CA PHE A 332 -5.18 -5.61 -23.00
C PHE A 332 -5.38 -5.83 -24.51
N GLU A 333 -6.23 -5.04 -25.17
CA GLU A 333 -6.34 -5.00 -26.62
C GLU A 333 -5.27 -4.10 -27.25
N GLN A 334 -5.10 -4.13 -28.57
CA GLN A 334 -4.17 -3.23 -29.26
C GLN A 334 -4.75 -1.82 -29.31
N ILE A 335 -4.16 -0.90 -28.56
CA ILE A 335 -4.53 0.52 -28.52
C ILE A 335 -3.71 1.28 -29.58
N LEU A 336 -2.43 0.93 -29.72
CA LEU A 336 -1.50 1.57 -30.64
C LEU A 336 -1.47 0.86 -32.01
N PRO A 337 -1.23 1.61 -33.11
CA PRO A 337 -1.04 1.02 -34.42
C PRO A 337 0.17 0.07 -34.45
N GLY A 338 -0.06 -1.21 -34.79
CA GLY A 338 1.02 -2.19 -34.91
C GLY A 338 1.70 -2.52 -33.58
N GLU A 339 0.99 -2.38 -32.45
CA GLU A 339 1.53 -2.59 -31.10
C GLU A 339 2.24 -3.93 -30.89
N ARG A 340 1.76 -5.01 -31.54
CA ARG A 340 2.42 -6.34 -31.49
C ARG A 340 3.83 -6.37 -32.10
N ALA A 341 4.22 -5.36 -32.89
CA ALA A 341 5.56 -5.25 -33.47
C ALA A 341 6.57 -4.54 -32.55
N PHE A 342 6.13 -4.03 -31.40
CA PHE A 342 7.01 -3.51 -30.37
C PHE A 342 7.60 -4.66 -29.55
N ASP A 343 8.81 -4.46 -29.02
CA ASP A 343 9.46 -5.37 -28.09
C ASP A 343 10.23 -4.59 -27.02
N VAL A 344 10.53 -5.25 -25.88
CA VAL A 344 11.31 -4.66 -24.79
C VAL A 344 12.49 -5.57 -24.45
N PRO A 345 13.73 -5.06 -24.57
CA PRO A 345 14.91 -5.83 -24.19
C PRO A 345 14.89 -6.26 -22.72
N ASP A 346 15.32 -7.48 -22.46
CA ASP A 346 15.43 -8.07 -21.11
C ASP A 346 16.31 -7.23 -20.16
N SER A 347 17.28 -6.50 -20.71
CA SER A 347 18.14 -5.58 -19.93
C SER A 347 17.38 -4.43 -19.27
N VAL A 348 16.24 -4.02 -19.85
CA VAL A 348 15.38 -2.94 -19.33
C VAL A 348 14.13 -3.51 -18.67
N MET A 349 13.59 -4.61 -19.15
CA MET A 349 12.46 -5.29 -18.49
C MET A 349 12.80 -5.70 -17.04
N LYS A 350 14.04 -6.19 -16.80
CA LYS A 350 14.48 -6.58 -15.46
C LYS A 350 14.33 -5.46 -14.43
N PRO A 351 14.96 -4.28 -14.60
CA PRO A 351 14.86 -3.23 -13.59
C PRO A 351 13.44 -2.68 -13.47
N VAL A 352 12.63 -2.62 -14.54
CA VAL A 352 11.20 -2.25 -14.42
C VAL A 352 10.46 -3.18 -13.47
N LEU A 353 10.62 -4.50 -13.64
CA LEU A 353 9.97 -5.48 -12.76
C LEU A 353 10.51 -5.38 -11.33
N THR A 354 11.82 -5.31 -11.14
CA THR A 354 12.41 -5.36 -9.79
C THR A 354 12.33 -4.03 -9.03
N GLN A 355 12.55 -2.91 -9.71
CA GLN A 355 12.66 -1.59 -9.06
C GLN A 355 11.31 -0.89 -8.94
N PHE A 356 10.38 -1.10 -9.88
CA PHE A 356 9.06 -0.46 -9.84
C PHE A 356 7.97 -1.43 -9.43
N ILE A 357 7.82 -2.55 -10.15
CA ILE A 357 6.70 -3.48 -9.89
C ILE A 357 6.83 -4.19 -8.53
N GLU A 358 8.05 -4.60 -8.15
CA GLU A 358 8.30 -5.36 -6.92
C GLU A 358 8.57 -4.46 -5.70
N ASN A 359 9.44 -3.45 -5.82
CA ASN A 359 9.79 -2.61 -4.66
C ASN A 359 8.64 -1.71 -4.19
N GLU A 360 7.80 -1.21 -5.10
CA GLU A 360 6.67 -0.33 -4.77
C GLU A 360 5.34 -1.10 -4.68
N GLU A 361 5.37 -2.43 -4.54
CA GLU A 361 4.22 -3.32 -4.68
C GLU A 361 2.93 -2.79 -4.02
N ARG A 362 3.00 -2.37 -2.75
CA ARG A 362 1.82 -1.86 -2.02
C ARG A 362 1.28 -0.55 -2.57
N THR A 363 2.15 0.45 -2.75
CA THR A 363 1.74 1.75 -3.30
C THR A 363 1.21 1.58 -4.72
N LEU A 364 1.90 0.79 -5.53
CA LEU A 364 1.52 0.45 -6.89
C LEU A 364 0.13 -0.19 -6.97
N VAL A 365 -0.16 -1.22 -6.17
CA VAL A 365 -1.48 -1.89 -6.15
C VAL A 365 -2.59 -0.91 -5.75
N ASN A 366 -2.29 0.04 -4.87
CA ASN A 366 -3.26 1.03 -4.43
C ASN A 366 -3.55 2.09 -5.48
N GLU A 367 -2.51 2.64 -6.11
CA GLU A 367 -2.66 3.57 -7.22
C GLU A 367 -3.39 2.91 -8.40
N ALA A 368 -3.04 1.66 -8.73
CA ALA A 368 -3.71 0.86 -9.74
C ALA A 368 -5.21 0.66 -9.48
N ALA A 369 -5.57 0.44 -8.21
CA ALA A 369 -6.96 0.22 -7.83
C ALA A 369 -7.78 1.52 -7.93
N ALA A 370 -7.15 2.68 -7.74
CA ALA A 370 -7.80 3.99 -7.85
C ALA A 370 -8.04 4.40 -9.30
N GLY A 371 -7.07 4.15 -10.19
CA GLY A 371 -7.15 4.54 -11.59
C GLY A 371 -5.84 4.29 -12.34
N SER A 372 -5.74 4.85 -13.55
CA SER A 372 -4.50 4.81 -14.31
C SER A 372 -3.43 5.67 -13.61
N ILE A 373 -2.21 5.14 -13.44
CA ILE A 373 -1.11 5.90 -12.84
C ILE A 373 -0.79 7.13 -13.71
N LEU A 374 -0.92 6.99 -15.03
CA LEU A 374 -0.78 8.11 -15.97
C LEU A 374 -1.79 9.22 -15.68
N GLU A 375 -3.05 8.88 -15.44
CA GLU A 375 -4.11 9.84 -15.14
C GLU A 375 -3.79 10.57 -13.83
N THR A 376 -3.59 9.84 -12.74
CA THR A 376 -3.34 10.43 -11.42
C THR A 376 -2.08 11.29 -11.41
N TYR A 377 -0.99 10.85 -12.07
CA TYR A 377 0.21 11.66 -12.23
C TYR A 377 -0.09 12.99 -12.97
N THR A 378 -0.86 12.92 -14.05
CA THR A 378 -1.16 14.09 -14.88
C THR A 378 -2.10 15.08 -14.17
N GLU A 379 -3.06 14.56 -13.40
CA GLU A 379 -4.10 15.36 -12.76
C GLU A 379 -3.70 15.89 -11.37
N GLU A 380 -2.98 15.10 -10.57
CA GLU A 380 -2.72 15.40 -9.15
C GLU A 380 -1.26 15.83 -8.85
N PHE A 381 -0.26 15.27 -9.55
CA PHE A 381 1.18 15.45 -9.23
C PHE A 381 1.95 16.36 -10.21
N GLU A 382 1.22 17.17 -10.99
CA GLU A 382 1.77 18.27 -11.81
C GLU A 382 2.76 17.88 -12.94
N SER A 383 2.27 17.25 -14.02
CA SER A 383 2.81 17.55 -15.37
C SER A 383 1.84 17.24 -16.50
N ARG A 384 1.18 18.28 -17.03
CA ARG A 384 0.50 18.19 -18.34
C ARG A 384 1.48 17.96 -19.50
N ASP A 385 2.80 18.02 -19.26
CA ASP A 385 3.80 17.82 -20.30
C ASP A 385 3.85 16.36 -20.75
N LEU A 386 3.59 15.39 -19.86
CA LEU A 386 3.56 13.97 -20.24
C LEU A 386 2.39 13.69 -21.18
N ALA A 387 1.17 14.08 -20.78
CA ALA A 387 -0.02 13.99 -21.65
C ALA A 387 0.16 14.77 -22.96
N GLY A 388 0.79 15.95 -22.91
CA GLY A 388 1.10 16.78 -24.08
C GLY A 388 2.07 16.15 -25.09
N GLN A 389 2.88 15.17 -24.68
CA GLN A 389 3.78 14.42 -25.56
C GLN A 389 3.10 13.24 -26.26
N MET A 390 1.94 12.79 -25.76
CA MET A 390 1.13 11.72 -26.34
C MET A 390 -0.37 12.04 -26.41
N PRO A 391 -0.77 13.21 -26.95
CA PRO A 391 -2.12 13.71 -26.84
C PRO A 391 -3.16 12.88 -27.59
N GLN A 392 -2.74 12.11 -28.60
CA GLN A 392 -3.63 11.21 -29.34
C GLN A 392 -3.94 9.93 -28.56
N TYR A 393 -3.07 9.53 -27.63
CA TYR A 393 -3.14 8.23 -26.96
C TYR A 393 -3.50 8.33 -25.48
N TYR A 394 -3.32 9.51 -24.86
CA TYR A 394 -3.64 9.73 -23.45
C TYR A 394 -5.06 9.29 -23.09
N ALA A 395 -6.06 9.82 -23.82
CA ALA A 395 -7.46 9.50 -23.54
C ALA A 395 -7.75 8.01 -23.78
N ASP A 396 -7.22 7.43 -24.86
CA ASP A 396 -7.44 6.02 -25.18
C ASP A 396 -6.87 5.08 -24.09
N ILE A 397 -5.70 5.41 -23.52
CA ILE A 397 -5.08 4.62 -22.44
C ILE A 397 -5.90 4.75 -21.15
N VAL A 398 -6.24 5.99 -20.75
CA VAL A 398 -6.99 6.26 -19.51
C VAL A 398 -8.39 5.65 -19.57
N ASP A 399 -9.10 5.84 -20.69
CA ASP A 399 -10.44 5.29 -20.91
C ASP A 399 -10.42 3.75 -20.89
N ALA A 400 -9.42 3.12 -21.53
CA ALA A 400 -9.28 1.67 -21.54
C ALA A 400 -8.97 1.11 -20.13
N TYR A 401 -8.12 1.79 -19.36
CA TYR A 401 -7.84 1.41 -17.98
C TYR A 401 -9.10 1.51 -17.11
N GLY A 402 -9.82 2.62 -17.20
CA GLY A 402 -11.06 2.85 -16.48
C GLY A 402 -12.12 1.80 -16.82
N ALA A 403 -12.32 1.51 -18.11
CA ALA A 403 -13.24 0.48 -18.58
C ALA A 403 -12.84 -0.93 -18.12
N GLU A 404 -11.54 -1.23 -18.02
CA GLU A 404 -11.04 -2.52 -17.51
C GLU A 404 -11.33 -2.69 -16.02
N ILE A 405 -11.14 -1.64 -15.20
CA ILE A 405 -11.56 -1.68 -13.80
C ILE A 405 -13.07 -1.96 -13.72
N GLU A 406 -13.90 -1.18 -14.43
CA GLU A 406 -15.36 -1.34 -14.40
C GLU A 406 -15.80 -2.75 -14.83
N TYR A 407 -15.14 -3.31 -15.84
CA TYR A 407 -15.40 -4.67 -16.30
C TYR A 407 -15.07 -5.70 -15.21
N VAL A 408 -13.87 -5.63 -14.61
CA VAL A 408 -13.47 -6.57 -13.56
C VAL A 408 -14.41 -6.47 -12.35
N GLU A 409 -14.81 -5.25 -11.97
CA GLU A 409 -15.74 -5.03 -10.85
C GLU A 409 -17.16 -5.56 -11.09
N SER A 410 -17.62 -5.53 -12.35
CA SER A 410 -18.97 -5.95 -12.70
C SER A 410 -19.08 -7.45 -12.97
N GLU A 411 -18.07 -8.05 -13.58
CA GLU A 411 -18.14 -9.41 -14.13
C GLU A 411 -17.22 -10.43 -13.43
N ILE A 412 -16.15 -9.98 -12.74
CA ILE A 412 -15.11 -10.88 -12.22
C ILE A 412 -15.07 -10.88 -10.69
N GLU A 413 -15.10 -9.72 -10.02
CA GLU A 413 -15.03 -9.62 -8.56
C GLU A 413 -15.80 -8.41 -8.01
N ARG A 414 -16.60 -8.59 -6.96
CA ARG A 414 -17.33 -7.49 -6.31
C ARG A 414 -16.42 -6.77 -5.30
N THR A 415 -15.39 -6.10 -5.80
CA THR A 415 -15.05 -4.66 -5.65
C THR A 415 -13.53 -4.41 -5.68
N LEU A 416 -13.05 -3.77 -6.76
CA LEU A 416 -11.67 -3.28 -6.87
C LEU A 416 -11.49 -1.91 -6.19
N ARG A 417 -12.54 -1.06 -6.20
CA ARG A 417 -12.58 0.35 -5.77
C ARG A 417 -13.32 0.63 -4.44
N SER A 418 -13.80 -0.37 -3.69
CA SER A 418 -14.75 -0.19 -2.55
C SER A 418 -14.25 0.67 -1.39
N PHE A 419 -12.99 1.10 -1.39
CA PHE A 419 -12.39 1.81 -0.26
C PHE A 419 -11.86 3.21 -0.60
N ALA A 420 -11.94 3.66 -1.86
CA ALA A 420 -11.70 5.06 -2.21
C ALA A 420 -12.99 5.93 -2.14
N ALA A 421 -14.17 5.31 -2.23
CA ALA A 421 -15.44 6.03 -2.42
C ALA A 421 -16.12 6.57 -1.15
N THR A 422 -15.57 6.31 0.04
CA THR A 422 -16.16 6.80 1.32
C THR A 422 -15.80 8.26 1.62
N GLU A 423 -14.87 8.87 0.88
CA GLU A 423 -14.42 10.26 1.11
C GLU A 423 -15.26 11.36 0.40
N ALA A 424 -16.35 11.01 -0.28
CA ALA A 424 -17.14 11.98 -1.06
C ALA A 424 -18.54 12.32 -0.49
N ARG A 425 -18.71 12.38 0.83
CA ARG A 425 -19.94 12.93 1.46
C ARG A 425 -19.74 13.79 2.69
#